data_AF-A0A3M1F500-F1
#
_entry.id   AF-A0A3M1F500-F1
#
_cell.length_a   1.000
_cell.length_b   1.000
_cell.length_c   1.000
_cell.angle_alpha   90.00
_cell.angle_beta   90.00
_cell.angle_gamma   90.00
#
_symmetry.space_group_name_H-M   'P 1'
#
loop_
_entity.id
_entity.type
_entity.pdbx_description
1 polymer ?
#
loop_
_entity_poly.entity_id
_entity_poly.type
_entity_poly.pdbx_seq_one_letter_code
_entity_poly.pdbx_strand_id
1 'polypeptide(L)'
;MKRPGAPTPSVAAARAELEAARRCFDLPLRGEDAGRTQQAYTTRIDAFVREAATSTRIKGCPPFALVALGGYGREEMAPFSDIDLLFLTGTEWEARWLPFPEALHRRLWDLGLPVGFSIRSIETALADAREDLVFQTALLDRRFVGGDPERFEAFDARLRVEVHAPQIEAFVAAKLAEQERRRTRYGDSVYILEPNVRDGAGGLRDYHLLRWLATLFFPRLPFEELPSAGKMAPESFQALTRAVAFLWKVRHHLHRHFRRKNDHLRFEAQERIADRLGFRETKSALAVEHFMRTFYLHARTVERETGRWIETWLEGRSPAPPAGNRRERKQLAEGFVIMEGRLTLEDDRLLRESPERLVTLFREMAHSDVTLHPTLKGMIRAHRFRLDSGVQRHPAAREAFFEILRSPRAFRVLEEMHDLGILVRWIPEFRKVVCKMQHDLYHVYTVDRHLLFTVKHLLSLLPGGGDEWGSFVRWTPEMETMRPVLLLAGLLHDIGKGDGPGHASRGATIVRTIGERLGMSPEAIDLLVFLVSEHLRMAHISQR
;
A
#
# COMPACT_ATOMS: atom_id res chain seq x y z
N MET A 1 44.79 -3.64 6.87
CA MET A 1 44.06 -2.88 5.82
C MET A 1 45.02 -2.57 4.67
N LYS A 2 45.01 -3.36 3.60
CA LYS A 2 45.67 -2.99 2.34
C LYS A 2 44.73 -2.07 1.58
N ARG A 3 45.20 -0.91 1.12
CA ARG A 3 44.46 -0.03 0.20
C ARG A 3 44.06 -0.86 -1.04
N PRO A 4 42.82 -0.77 -1.56
CA PRO A 4 42.49 -1.42 -2.82
C PRO A 4 43.38 -0.81 -3.91
N GLY A 5 44.04 -1.66 -4.70
CA GLY A 5 44.81 -1.21 -5.86
C GLY A 5 43.92 -0.44 -6.85
N ALA A 6 44.51 0.48 -7.61
CA ALA A 6 43.79 1.23 -8.63
C ALA A 6 43.11 0.26 -9.63
N PRO A 7 41.85 0.49 -10.01
CA PRO A 7 41.14 -0.38 -10.95
C PRO A 7 41.84 -0.40 -12.31
N THR A 8 41.83 -1.55 -12.99
CA THR A 8 42.34 -1.67 -14.36
C THR A 8 41.55 -0.76 -15.32
N PRO A 9 42.14 -0.31 -16.45
CA PRO A 9 41.49 0.63 -17.38
C PRO A 9 40.10 0.19 -17.87
N SER A 10 39.85 -1.12 -18.04
CA SER A 10 38.52 -1.62 -18.44
C SER A 10 37.48 -1.56 -17.31
N VAL A 11 37.88 -1.75 -16.05
CA VAL A 11 36.99 -1.63 -14.88
C VAL A 11 36.61 -0.17 -14.64
N ALA A 12 37.54 0.77 -14.85
CA ALA A 12 37.25 2.19 -14.76
C ALA A 12 36.23 2.65 -15.82
N ALA A 13 36.36 2.19 -17.06
CA ALA A 13 35.41 2.47 -18.13
C ALA A 13 34.01 1.91 -17.83
N ALA A 14 33.92 0.64 -17.41
CA ALA A 14 32.64 0.02 -17.05
C ALA A 14 31.97 0.67 -15.83
N ARG A 15 32.75 1.14 -14.84
CA ARG A 15 32.23 1.96 -13.73
C ARG A 15 31.65 3.30 -14.21
N ALA A 16 32.32 3.95 -15.15
CA ALA A 16 31.85 5.22 -15.73
C ALA A 16 30.54 5.02 -16.51
N GLU A 17 30.44 3.93 -17.27
CA GLU A 17 29.20 3.53 -17.96
C GLU A 17 28.07 3.23 -16.96
N LEU A 18 28.35 2.50 -15.88
CA LEU A 18 27.37 2.21 -14.84
C LEU A 18 26.87 3.50 -14.17
N GLU A 19 27.75 4.43 -13.82
CA GLU A 19 27.34 5.74 -13.28
C GLU A 19 26.53 6.56 -14.30
N ALA A 20 26.85 6.46 -15.60
CA ALA A 20 26.04 7.06 -16.65
C ALA A 20 24.63 6.46 -16.71
N ALA A 21 24.51 5.13 -16.66
CA ALA A 21 23.22 4.45 -16.61
C ALA A 21 22.41 4.83 -15.37
N ARG A 22 23.07 5.02 -14.21
CA ARG A 22 22.41 5.49 -12.99
C ARG A 22 21.94 6.94 -13.07
N ARG A 23 22.46 7.78 -13.99
CA ARG A 23 21.97 9.17 -14.18
C ARG A 23 20.63 9.23 -14.92
N CYS A 24 20.27 8.19 -15.67
CA CYS A 24 18.96 8.10 -16.33
C CYS A 24 17.78 8.01 -15.35
N PHE A 25 18.03 7.86 -14.05
CA PHE A 25 17.00 7.77 -13.01
C PHE A 25 16.61 9.11 -12.38
N ASP A 26 17.18 10.24 -12.82
CA ASP A 26 16.73 11.58 -12.42
C ASP A 26 15.46 11.98 -13.19
N LEU A 27 14.40 11.18 -13.01
CA LEU A 27 13.16 11.28 -13.79
C LEU A 27 12.28 12.44 -13.31
N PRO A 28 11.77 13.31 -14.20
CA PRO A 28 10.78 14.32 -13.83
C PRO A 28 9.43 13.67 -13.48
N LEU A 29 8.57 14.43 -12.80
CA LEU A 29 7.21 13.97 -12.48
C LEU A 29 6.40 13.59 -13.74
N ARG A 30 6.49 14.40 -14.79
CA ARG A 30 5.83 14.17 -16.10
C ARG A 30 6.87 13.82 -17.17
N GLY A 31 6.50 12.95 -18.13
CA GLY A 31 7.29 12.68 -19.33
C GLY A 31 7.91 11.29 -19.38
N GLU A 32 8.86 11.00 -18.49
CA GLU A 32 9.61 9.73 -18.56
C GLU A 32 8.95 8.61 -17.72
N ASP A 33 8.98 7.41 -18.29
CA ASP A 33 8.41 6.18 -17.71
C ASP A 33 9.46 5.48 -16.85
N ALA A 34 9.13 5.28 -15.56
CA ALA A 34 10.01 4.63 -14.60
C ALA A 34 10.37 3.19 -15.03
N GLY A 35 9.39 2.44 -15.54
CA GLY A 35 9.58 1.07 -16.00
C GLY A 35 10.53 0.97 -17.19
N ARG A 36 10.39 1.86 -18.18
CA ARG A 36 11.33 1.90 -19.33
C ARG A 36 12.78 2.16 -18.88
N THR A 37 12.95 3.03 -17.89
CA THR A 37 14.27 3.33 -17.32
C THR A 37 14.85 2.11 -16.60
N GLN A 38 14.03 1.39 -15.84
CA GLN A 38 14.42 0.14 -15.16
C GLN A 38 14.80 -0.96 -16.15
N GLN A 39 14.04 -1.12 -17.24
CA GLN A 39 14.34 -2.07 -18.30
C GLN A 39 15.67 -1.73 -18.98
N ALA A 40 15.86 -0.48 -19.41
CA ALA A 40 17.11 -0.05 -20.04
C ALA A 40 18.33 -0.18 -19.11
N TYR A 41 18.15 0.03 -17.80
CA TYR A 41 19.19 -0.24 -16.81
C TYR A 41 19.47 -1.75 -16.68
N THR A 42 18.42 -2.56 -16.58
CA THR A 42 18.52 -4.02 -16.47
C THR A 42 19.23 -4.62 -17.69
N THR A 43 18.92 -4.17 -18.91
CA THR A 43 19.62 -4.61 -20.14
C THR A 43 21.12 -4.34 -20.08
N ARG A 44 21.55 -3.19 -19.52
CA ARG A 44 22.97 -2.91 -19.32
C ARG A 44 23.60 -3.81 -18.27
N ILE A 45 22.88 -4.08 -17.18
CA ILE A 45 23.34 -5.03 -16.16
C ILE A 45 23.47 -6.45 -16.75
N ASP A 46 22.53 -6.89 -17.58
CA ASP A 46 22.61 -8.17 -18.30
C ASP A 46 23.87 -8.25 -19.16
N ALA A 47 24.24 -7.17 -19.86
CA ALA A 47 25.47 -7.11 -20.65
C ALA A 47 26.71 -7.29 -19.77
N PHE A 48 26.81 -6.57 -18.63
CA PHE A 48 27.93 -6.74 -17.70
C PHE A 48 27.99 -8.14 -17.10
N VAL A 49 26.84 -8.72 -16.73
CA VAL A 49 26.76 -10.08 -16.18
C VAL A 49 27.21 -11.11 -17.21
N ARG A 50 26.74 -11.01 -18.46
CA ARG A 50 27.12 -11.92 -19.56
C ARG A 50 28.60 -11.79 -19.93
N GLU A 51 29.11 -10.58 -20.03
CA GLU A 51 30.54 -10.34 -20.31
C GLU A 51 31.40 -10.91 -19.18
N ALA A 52 31.06 -10.61 -17.92
CA ALA A 52 31.79 -11.11 -16.78
C ALA A 52 31.75 -12.65 -16.75
N ALA A 53 30.58 -13.27 -16.94
CA ALA A 53 30.42 -14.73 -16.96
C ALA A 53 31.23 -15.38 -18.09
N THR A 54 31.32 -14.75 -19.25
CA THR A 54 32.12 -15.24 -20.37
C THR A 54 33.62 -15.15 -20.07
N SER A 55 34.05 -14.00 -19.54
CA SER A 55 35.46 -13.70 -19.28
C SER A 55 36.07 -14.49 -18.11
N THR A 56 35.25 -14.94 -17.15
CA THR A 56 35.70 -15.69 -15.98
C THR A 56 35.46 -17.19 -16.11
N ARG A 57 34.84 -17.65 -17.20
CA ARG A 57 34.50 -19.05 -17.42
C ARG A 57 35.74 -19.94 -17.42
N ILE A 58 35.69 -21.01 -16.62
CA ILE A 58 36.76 -22.01 -16.58
C ILE A 58 36.53 -23.05 -17.68
N LYS A 59 37.60 -23.41 -18.40
CA LYS A 59 37.56 -24.45 -19.45
C LYS A 59 37.13 -25.79 -18.86
N GLY A 60 36.20 -26.47 -19.52
CA GLY A 60 35.66 -27.76 -19.08
C GLY A 60 34.57 -27.67 -18.00
N CYS A 61 34.22 -26.46 -17.55
CA CYS A 61 33.11 -26.26 -16.62
C CYS A 61 31.80 -26.83 -17.21
N PRO A 62 31.02 -27.61 -16.44
CA PRO A 62 29.79 -28.24 -16.92
C PRO A 62 28.75 -27.18 -17.34
N PRO A 63 27.78 -27.54 -18.20
CA PRO A 63 26.70 -26.64 -18.58
C PRO A 63 25.89 -26.17 -17.35
N PHE A 64 25.52 -24.90 -17.36
CA PHE A 64 24.74 -24.23 -16.32
C PHE A 64 23.82 -23.20 -16.96
N ALA A 65 22.71 -22.87 -16.30
CA ALA A 65 21.91 -21.69 -16.62
C ALA A 65 22.13 -20.63 -15.53
N LEU A 66 22.34 -19.39 -15.95
CA LEU A 66 22.39 -18.24 -15.08
C LEU A 66 21.02 -17.58 -15.04
N VAL A 67 20.41 -17.57 -13.87
CA VAL A 67 19.03 -17.14 -13.66
C VAL A 67 19.02 -15.93 -12.73
N ALA A 68 18.45 -14.81 -13.19
CA ALA A 68 18.20 -13.65 -12.36
C ALA A 68 16.97 -13.89 -11.47
N LEU A 69 17.05 -13.46 -10.21
CA LEU A 69 15.97 -13.56 -9.23
C LEU A 69 15.52 -12.19 -8.72
N GLY A 70 14.36 -12.16 -8.06
CA GLY A 70 13.87 -10.98 -7.37
C GLY A 70 13.75 -9.73 -8.25
N GLY A 71 14.22 -8.58 -7.76
CA GLY A 71 14.12 -7.31 -8.49
C GLY A 71 14.90 -7.27 -9.80
N TYR A 72 15.99 -8.04 -9.90
CA TYR A 72 16.76 -8.19 -11.14
C TYR A 72 16.03 -9.08 -12.14
N GLY A 73 15.41 -10.16 -11.66
CA GLY A 73 14.58 -11.04 -12.46
C GLY A 73 13.34 -10.36 -13.04
N ARG A 74 12.66 -9.50 -12.25
CA ARG A 74 11.50 -8.70 -12.70
C ARG A 74 11.85 -7.53 -13.64
N GLU A 75 13.12 -7.25 -13.88
CA GLU A 75 13.58 -6.06 -14.62
C GLU A 75 13.15 -4.72 -13.99
N GLU A 76 12.94 -4.72 -12.66
CA GLU A 76 12.50 -3.57 -11.88
C GLU A 76 13.65 -2.93 -11.07
N MET A 77 14.88 -3.03 -11.58
CA MET A 77 16.06 -2.57 -10.85
C MET A 77 16.06 -1.04 -10.64
N ALA A 78 16.31 -0.61 -9.42
CA ALA A 78 16.62 0.78 -9.09
C ALA A 78 18.14 1.00 -9.06
N PRO A 79 18.63 2.25 -9.05
CA PRO A 79 20.02 2.52 -8.74
C PRO A 79 20.43 1.83 -7.44
N PHE A 80 21.61 1.21 -7.41
CA PHE A 80 22.13 0.50 -6.24
C PHE A 80 21.29 -0.72 -5.79
N SER A 81 20.38 -1.23 -6.64
CA SER A 81 19.74 -2.52 -6.41
C SER A 81 20.76 -3.66 -6.41
N ASP A 82 20.48 -4.66 -5.58
CA ASP A 82 21.19 -5.93 -5.53
C ASP A 82 20.92 -6.73 -6.82
N ILE A 83 21.91 -7.52 -7.22
CA ILE A 83 21.85 -8.49 -8.32
C ILE A 83 21.84 -9.88 -7.68
N ASP A 84 20.70 -10.57 -7.74
CA ASP A 84 20.54 -11.92 -7.23
C ASP A 84 20.61 -12.92 -8.38
N LEU A 85 21.60 -13.82 -8.35
CA LEU A 85 21.86 -14.82 -9.39
C LEU A 85 21.74 -16.24 -8.85
N LEU A 86 21.11 -17.11 -9.62
CA LEU A 86 21.13 -18.55 -9.40
C LEU A 86 21.92 -19.21 -10.54
N PHE A 87 22.99 -19.91 -10.16
CA PHE A 87 23.67 -20.87 -11.03
C PHE A 87 22.92 -22.19 -10.94
N LEU A 88 22.10 -22.46 -11.95
CA LEU A 88 21.31 -23.66 -12.06
C LEU A 88 22.09 -24.73 -12.83
N THR A 89 22.29 -25.89 -12.23
CA THR A 89 23.15 -26.96 -12.74
C THR A 89 22.37 -28.27 -12.87
N GLY A 90 22.88 -29.23 -13.65
CA GLY A 90 22.20 -30.53 -13.81
C GLY A 90 22.42 -31.47 -12.64
N THR A 91 23.62 -31.41 -12.10
CA THR A 91 24.08 -32.21 -10.96
C THR A 91 24.69 -31.26 -9.94
N GLU A 92 25.03 -31.80 -8.77
CA GLU A 92 25.72 -31.05 -7.74
C GLU A 92 27.02 -30.40 -8.26
N TRP A 93 27.29 -29.20 -7.77
CA TRP A 93 28.42 -28.40 -8.22
C TRP A 93 29.70 -28.84 -7.53
N GLU A 94 30.63 -29.39 -8.29
CA GLU A 94 31.90 -29.85 -7.75
C GLU A 94 32.78 -28.66 -7.30
N ALA A 95 33.48 -28.84 -6.17
CA ALA A 95 34.33 -27.80 -5.57
C ALA A 95 35.40 -27.24 -6.54
N ARG A 96 35.89 -28.06 -7.48
CA ARG A 96 36.86 -27.62 -8.51
C ARG A 96 36.34 -26.50 -9.42
N TRP A 97 35.02 -26.34 -9.55
CA TRP A 97 34.39 -25.32 -10.38
C TRP A 97 34.01 -24.06 -9.59
N LEU A 98 34.07 -24.09 -8.26
CA LEU A 98 33.75 -22.95 -7.39
C LEU A 98 34.54 -21.66 -7.72
N PRO A 99 35.80 -21.70 -8.18
CA PRO A 99 36.51 -20.49 -8.56
C PRO A 99 35.84 -19.67 -9.68
N PHE A 100 34.95 -20.27 -10.49
CA PHE A 100 34.24 -19.56 -11.56
C PHE A 100 33.17 -18.59 -11.01
N PRO A 101 32.14 -19.03 -10.25
CA PRO A 101 31.18 -18.13 -9.61
C PRO A 101 31.85 -17.08 -8.71
N GLU A 102 32.93 -17.44 -8.01
CA GLU A 102 33.70 -16.48 -7.21
C GLU A 102 34.38 -15.40 -8.05
N ALA A 103 34.98 -15.78 -9.19
CA ALA A 103 35.58 -14.83 -10.11
C ALA A 103 34.53 -13.93 -10.77
N LEU A 104 33.36 -14.47 -11.13
CA LEU A 104 32.22 -13.68 -11.60
C LEU A 104 31.81 -12.64 -10.57
N HIS A 105 31.58 -13.08 -9.31
CA HIS A 105 31.23 -12.18 -8.21
C HIS A 105 32.28 -11.08 -8.05
N ARG A 106 33.56 -11.43 -7.92
CA ARG A 106 34.63 -10.42 -7.78
C ARG A 106 34.61 -9.40 -8.91
N ARG A 107 34.42 -9.85 -10.17
CA ARG A 107 34.38 -8.94 -11.32
C ARG A 107 33.20 -7.97 -11.26
N LEU A 108 32.01 -8.43 -10.90
CA LEU A 108 30.83 -7.56 -10.76
C LEU A 108 30.93 -6.64 -9.52
N TRP A 109 31.49 -7.14 -8.42
CA TRP A 109 31.79 -6.35 -7.24
C TRP A 109 32.79 -5.22 -7.54
N ASP A 110 33.81 -5.51 -8.34
CA ASP A 110 34.76 -4.52 -8.82
C ASP A 110 34.09 -3.45 -9.70
N LEU A 111 32.93 -3.70 -10.29
CA LEU A 111 32.13 -2.66 -10.97
C LEU A 111 31.29 -1.80 -10.01
N GLY A 112 31.24 -2.14 -8.72
CA GLY A 112 30.39 -1.49 -7.73
C GLY A 112 28.93 -1.97 -7.79
N LEU A 113 28.71 -3.21 -8.24
CA LEU A 113 27.42 -3.87 -8.23
C LEU A 113 27.36 -4.82 -7.02
N PRO A 114 26.37 -4.69 -6.12
CA PRO A 114 26.15 -5.65 -5.05
C PRO A 114 25.57 -6.93 -5.66
N VAL A 115 26.32 -8.04 -5.57
CA VAL A 115 25.91 -9.33 -6.17
C VAL A 115 25.79 -10.40 -5.08
N GLY A 116 24.62 -11.01 -5.02
CA GLY A 116 24.39 -12.28 -4.35
C GLY A 116 24.31 -13.41 -5.37
N PHE A 117 24.89 -14.56 -5.08
CA PHE A 117 24.65 -15.75 -5.90
C PHE A 117 24.45 -17.01 -5.05
N SER A 118 23.68 -17.94 -5.59
CA SER A 118 23.58 -19.31 -5.11
C SER A 118 23.86 -20.29 -6.26
N ILE A 119 24.32 -21.49 -5.93
CA ILE A 119 24.58 -22.56 -6.90
C ILE A 119 23.75 -23.76 -6.48
N ARG A 120 22.89 -24.26 -7.37
CA ARG A 120 21.99 -25.38 -7.07
C ARG A 120 21.80 -26.26 -8.29
N SER A 121 21.80 -27.57 -8.08
CA SER A 121 21.24 -28.48 -9.07
C SER A 121 19.73 -28.27 -9.21
N ILE A 122 19.14 -28.75 -10.31
CA ILE A 122 17.68 -28.70 -10.48
C ILE A 122 16.97 -29.37 -9.28
N GLU A 123 17.44 -30.53 -8.84
CA GLU A 123 16.82 -31.25 -7.72
C GLU A 123 16.92 -30.45 -6.41
N THR A 124 18.11 -29.93 -6.10
CA THR A 124 18.34 -29.13 -4.90
C THR A 124 17.53 -27.85 -4.93
N ALA A 125 17.46 -27.16 -6.08
CA ALA A 125 16.63 -25.96 -6.22
C ALA A 125 15.14 -26.25 -6.02
N LEU A 126 14.62 -27.38 -6.50
CA LEU A 126 13.23 -27.79 -6.28
C LEU A 126 12.98 -28.16 -4.82
N ALA A 127 13.88 -28.89 -4.18
CA ALA A 127 13.79 -29.24 -2.77
C ALA A 127 13.77 -28.00 -1.88
N ASP A 128 14.75 -27.11 -2.06
CA ASP A 128 14.83 -25.87 -1.30
C ASP A 128 13.61 -24.96 -1.52
N ALA A 129 13.06 -24.92 -2.74
CA ALA A 129 11.87 -24.14 -3.04
C ALA A 129 10.60 -24.67 -2.34
N ARG A 130 10.58 -25.94 -1.90
CA ARG A 130 9.47 -26.49 -1.12
C ARG A 130 9.52 -26.11 0.36
N GLU A 131 10.73 -25.84 0.88
CA GLU A 131 10.98 -25.63 2.31
C GLU A 131 11.24 -24.15 2.67
N ASP A 132 11.81 -23.38 1.75
CA ASP A 132 12.15 -21.97 1.96
C ASP A 132 11.21 -21.03 1.17
N LEU A 133 10.28 -20.42 1.90
CA LEU A 133 9.33 -19.43 1.35
C LEU A 133 10.05 -18.24 0.68
N VAL A 134 11.19 -17.79 1.20
CA VAL A 134 11.93 -16.66 0.63
C VAL A 134 12.48 -17.03 -0.74
N PHE A 135 13.12 -18.20 -0.85
CA PHE A 135 13.62 -18.70 -2.12
C PHE A 135 12.49 -19.00 -3.11
N GLN A 136 11.42 -19.66 -2.66
CA GLN A 136 10.22 -19.91 -3.46
C GLN A 136 9.64 -18.61 -4.04
N THR A 137 9.58 -17.54 -3.23
CA THR A 137 9.12 -16.22 -3.68
C THR A 137 10.07 -15.63 -4.72
N ALA A 138 11.38 -15.71 -4.49
CA ALA A 138 12.38 -15.18 -5.42
C ALA A 138 12.32 -15.88 -6.78
N LEU A 139 11.97 -17.18 -6.80
CA LEU A 139 11.79 -17.96 -8.01
C LEU A 139 10.55 -17.56 -8.83
N LEU A 140 9.52 -16.94 -8.25
CA LEU A 140 8.39 -16.41 -9.04
C LEU A 140 8.81 -15.31 -10.02
N ASP A 141 9.96 -14.70 -9.75
CA ASP A 141 10.55 -13.62 -10.54
C ASP A 141 11.71 -14.09 -11.42
N ARG A 142 11.91 -15.41 -11.56
CA ARG A 142 13.05 -15.99 -12.29
C ARG A 142 13.07 -15.54 -13.75
N ARG A 143 14.25 -15.16 -14.24
CA ARG A 143 14.48 -14.80 -15.65
C ARG A 143 15.81 -15.35 -16.12
N PHE A 144 15.83 -15.96 -17.31
CA PHE A 144 17.05 -16.46 -17.91
C PHE A 144 17.97 -15.30 -18.34
N VAL A 145 19.23 -15.31 -17.87
CA VAL A 145 20.24 -14.30 -18.22
C VAL A 145 21.23 -14.84 -19.24
N GLY A 146 21.70 -16.09 -19.09
CA GLY A 146 22.65 -16.70 -20.02
C GLY A 146 23.04 -18.12 -19.64
N GLY A 147 23.86 -18.77 -20.46
CA GLY A 147 24.23 -20.18 -20.28
C GLY A 147 23.34 -21.11 -21.11
N ASP A 148 22.97 -22.24 -20.53
CA ASP A 148 22.21 -23.33 -21.14
C ASP A 148 20.68 -23.10 -21.01
N PRO A 149 19.97 -22.74 -22.10
CA PRO A 149 18.53 -22.45 -22.05
C PRO A 149 17.68 -23.69 -21.78
N GLU A 150 18.07 -24.86 -22.28
CA GLU A 150 17.31 -26.11 -22.07
C GLU A 150 17.20 -26.45 -20.59
N ARG A 151 18.26 -26.15 -19.83
CA ARG A 151 18.30 -26.34 -18.38
C ARG A 151 17.35 -25.41 -17.63
N PHE A 152 17.27 -24.15 -18.07
CA PHE A 152 16.31 -23.20 -17.51
C PHE A 152 14.87 -23.65 -17.79
N GLU A 153 14.58 -24.04 -19.03
CA GLU A 153 13.24 -24.50 -19.44
C GLU A 153 12.81 -25.78 -18.68
N ALA A 154 13.73 -26.73 -18.51
CA ALA A 154 13.49 -27.95 -17.75
C ALA A 154 13.16 -27.65 -16.27
N PHE A 155 13.93 -26.78 -15.63
CA PHE A 155 13.64 -26.35 -14.26
C PHE A 155 12.34 -25.57 -14.15
N ASP A 156 12.09 -24.64 -15.06
CA ASP A 156 10.89 -23.81 -15.10
C ASP A 156 9.60 -24.64 -15.23
N ALA A 157 9.63 -25.68 -16.07
CA ALA A 157 8.53 -26.62 -16.21
C ALA A 157 8.28 -27.42 -14.93
N ARG A 158 9.34 -27.97 -14.32
CA ARG A 158 9.25 -28.76 -13.09
C ARG A 158 8.81 -27.93 -11.88
N LEU A 159 9.37 -26.73 -11.71
CA LEU A 159 9.03 -25.84 -10.59
C LEU A 159 7.53 -25.53 -10.54
N ARG A 160 6.89 -25.30 -11.70
CA ARG A 160 5.44 -25.08 -11.76
C ARG A 160 4.63 -26.27 -11.24
N VAL A 161 4.99 -27.48 -11.66
CA VAL A 161 4.21 -28.70 -11.40
C VAL A 161 4.52 -29.28 -10.03
N GLU A 162 5.78 -29.27 -9.62
CA GLU A 162 6.26 -29.97 -8.43
C GLU A 162 6.31 -29.10 -7.17
N VAL A 163 6.19 -27.78 -7.30
CA VAL A 163 6.30 -26.83 -6.18
C VAL A 163 5.13 -25.86 -6.15
N HIS A 164 4.95 -25.04 -7.20
CA HIS A 164 3.92 -23.99 -7.17
C HIS A 164 2.49 -24.52 -7.14
N ALA A 165 2.15 -25.47 -8.01
CA ALA A 165 0.78 -26.00 -8.06
C ALA A 165 0.37 -26.73 -6.76
N PRO A 166 1.21 -27.60 -6.16
CA PRO A 166 0.85 -28.29 -4.91
C PRO A 166 0.81 -27.39 -3.68
N GLN A 167 1.62 -26.33 -3.62
CA GLN A 167 1.77 -25.49 -2.43
C GLN A 167 1.02 -24.15 -2.51
N ILE A 168 0.15 -23.95 -3.50
CA ILE A 168 -0.46 -22.64 -3.77
C ILE A 168 -1.20 -22.06 -2.56
N GLU A 169 -2.00 -22.86 -1.86
CA GLU A 169 -2.78 -22.40 -0.69
C GLU A 169 -1.86 -22.10 0.50
N ALA A 170 -0.85 -22.94 0.74
CA ALA A 170 0.15 -22.71 1.79
C ALA A 170 0.97 -21.45 1.53
N PHE A 171 1.37 -21.21 0.27
CA PHE A 171 2.09 -20.01 -0.14
C PHE A 171 1.23 -18.75 0.06
N VAL A 172 -0.03 -18.77 -0.38
CA VAL A 172 -0.98 -17.66 -0.21
C VAL A 172 -1.13 -17.32 1.27
N ALA A 173 -1.43 -18.32 2.11
CA ALA A 173 -1.58 -18.11 3.54
C ALA A 173 -0.31 -17.52 4.19
N ALA A 174 0.86 -18.07 3.85
CA ALA A 174 2.14 -17.59 4.36
C ALA A 174 2.44 -16.14 3.93
N LYS A 175 2.09 -15.75 2.70
CA LYS A 175 2.28 -14.40 2.19
C LYS A 175 1.32 -13.37 2.76
N LEU A 176 0.07 -13.74 3.02
CA LEU A 176 -0.85 -12.86 3.75
C LEU A 176 -0.37 -12.64 5.19
N ALA A 177 0.11 -13.68 5.86
CA ALA A 177 0.69 -13.56 7.18
C ALA A 177 2.01 -12.73 7.20
N GLU A 178 2.82 -12.81 6.14
CA GLU A 178 4.01 -11.95 5.96
C GLU A 178 3.62 -10.48 5.75
N GLN A 179 2.58 -10.21 4.95
CA GLN A 179 2.05 -8.87 4.72
C GLN A 179 1.55 -8.24 6.03
N GLU A 180 0.78 -8.97 6.82
CA GLU A 180 0.26 -8.49 8.11
C GLU A 180 1.38 -8.11 9.07
N ARG A 181 2.35 -9.01 9.29
CA ARG A 181 3.54 -8.73 10.10
C ARG A 181 4.33 -7.52 9.62
N ARG A 182 4.43 -7.34 8.29
CA ARG A 182 5.12 -6.21 7.67
C ARG A 182 4.39 -4.90 7.95
N ARG A 183 3.06 -4.87 7.85
CA ARG A 183 2.23 -3.70 8.17
C ARG A 183 2.43 -3.29 9.62
N THR A 184 2.40 -4.23 10.56
CA THR A 184 2.62 -3.91 11.99
C THR A 184 4.00 -3.29 12.24
N ARG A 185 5.04 -3.80 11.55
CA ARG A 185 6.42 -3.34 11.75
C ARG A 185 6.72 -1.97 11.14
N TYR A 186 6.19 -1.69 9.95
CA TYR A 186 6.43 -0.43 9.23
C TYR A 186 5.31 0.59 9.42
N GLY A 187 4.37 0.26 10.31
CA GLY A 187 3.18 1.01 10.68
C GLY A 187 1.98 0.69 9.78
N ASP A 188 0.84 0.43 10.43
CA ASP A 188 -0.39 -0.11 9.83
C ASP A 188 -1.16 0.90 8.96
N SER A 189 -0.52 1.96 8.48
CA SER A 189 -1.19 3.03 7.76
C SER A 189 -0.32 3.60 6.64
N VAL A 190 -0.94 3.81 5.48
CA VAL A 190 -0.36 4.58 4.37
C VAL A 190 -0.02 6.02 4.80
N TYR A 191 -0.58 6.53 5.90
CA TYR A 191 -0.56 7.94 6.29
C TYR A 191 0.58 8.34 7.23
N ILE A 192 1.60 7.50 7.39
CA ILE A 192 2.77 7.79 8.23
C ILE A 192 3.61 8.91 7.59
N LEU A 193 4.06 9.89 8.39
CA LEU A 193 4.81 11.05 7.89
C LEU A 193 6.14 10.70 7.24
N GLU A 194 6.86 9.69 7.73
CA GLU A 194 8.08 9.18 7.10
C GLU A 194 7.85 7.74 6.58
N PRO A 195 7.17 7.55 5.44
CA PRO A 195 6.76 6.25 4.97
C PRO A 195 7.92 5.45 4.35
N ASN A 196 7.82 4.13 4.39
CA ASN A 196 8.67 3.25 3.60
C ASN A 196 8.01 2.97 2.23
N VAL A 197 8.63 3.44 1.15
CA VAL A 197 8.10 3.36 -0.23
C VAL A 197 7.96 1.91 -0.71
N ARG A 198 8.77 1.00 -0.17
CA ARG A 198 8.79 -0.41 -0.56
C ARG A 198 7.91 -1.26 0.35
N ASP A 199 8.18 -1.24 1.64
CA ASP A 199 7.62 -2.20 2.60
C ASP A 199 6.46 -1.62 3.43
N GLY A 200 6.19 -0.31 3.35
CA GLY A 200 5.03 0.31 4.01
C GLY A 200 3.69 -0.15 3.41
N ALA A 201 2.59 0.14 4.11
CA ALA A 201 1.24 -0.05 3.57
C ALA A 201 1.09 0.73 2.25
N GLY A 202 0.51 0.10 1.22
CA GLY A 202 0.40 0.71 -0.11
C GLY A 202 1.74 0.91 -0.83
N GLY A 203 2.83 0.32 -0.32
CA GLY A 203 4.15 0.35 -0.95
C GLY A 203 4.30 -0.65 -2.10
N LEU A 204 5.48 -0.64 -2.72
CA LEU A 204 5.80 -1.54 -3.85
C LEU A 204 5.64 -3.03 -3.52
N ARG A 205 5.79 -3.43 -2.26
CA ARG A 205 5.63 -4.83 -1.84
C ARG A 205 4.19 -5.31 -1.88
N ASP A 206 3.21 -4.43 -1.65
CA ASP A 206 1.79 -4.77 -1.84
C ASP A 206 1.48 -5.06 -3.32
N TYR A 207 2.08 -4.27 -4.22
CA TYR A 207 2.03 -4.54 -5.65
C TYR A 207 2.71 -5.86 -6.04
N HIS A 208 3.91 -6.14 -5.48
CA HIS A 208 4.61 -7.41 -5.71
C HIS A 208 3.81 -8.61 -5.23
N LEU A 209 3.12 -8.50 -4.09
CA LEU A 209 2.24 -9.56 -3.61
C LEU A 209 1.14 -9.88 -4.63
N LEU A 210 0.45 -8.85 -5.15
CA LEU A 210 -0.55 -9.03 -6.22
C LEU A 210 0.08 -9.75 -7.43
N ARG A 211 1.25 -9.28 -7.90
CA ARG A 211 1.95 -9.89 -9.05
C ARG A 211 2.34 -11.33 -8.81
N TRP A 212 2.90 -11.67 -7.65
CA TRP A 212 3.28 -13.04 -7.29
C TRP A 212 2.06 -13.97 -7.26
N LEU A 213 0.97 -13.52 -6.64
CA LEU A 213 -0.28 -14.29 -6.60
C LEU A 213 -0.89 -14.45 -7.99
N ALA A 214 -0.85 -13.40 -8.84
CA ALA A 214 -1.29 -13.49 -10.22
C ALA A 214 -0.47 -14.50 -11.03
N THR A 215 0.86 -14.50 -10.89
CA THR A 215 1.75 -15.48 -11.52
C THR A 215 1.43 -16.92 -11.10
N LEU A 216 1.07 -17.12 -9.82
CA LEU A 216 0.68 -18.43 -9.31
C LEU A 216 -0.70 -18.87 -9.80
N PHE A 217 -1.69 -17.98 -9.79
CA PHE A 217 -3.06 -18.29 -10.20
C PHE A 217 -3.21 -18.40 -11.72
N PHE A 218 -2.43 -17.64 -12.48
CA PHE A 218 -2.49 -17.58 -13.95
C PHE A 218 -1.09 -17.75 -14.56
N PRO A 219 -0.46 -18.94 -14.43
CA PRO A 219 0.93 -19.15 -14.84
C PRO A 219 1.21 -19.01 -16.34
N ARG A 220 0.16 -18.89 -17.17
CA ARG A 220 0.23 -18.69 -18.63
C ARG A 220 -0.27 -17.33 -19.08
N LEU A 221 -0.61 -16.44 -18.14
CA LEU A 221 -1.14 -15.11 -18.42
C LEU A 221 -0.12 -14.06 -17.96
N PRO A 222 0.45 -13.26 -18.87
CA PRO A 222 1.26 -12.12 -18.49
C PRO A 222 0.50 -11.18 -17.55
N PHE A 223 1.21 -10.58 -16.59
CA PHE A 223 0.60 -9.71 -15.58
C PHE A 223 -0.11 -8.50 -16.22
N GLU A 224 0.45 -8.00 -17.31
CA GLU A 224 -0.02 -6.86 -18.08
C GLU A 224 -1.33 -7.17 -18.84
N GLU A 225 -1.67 -8.44 -19.00
CA GLU A 225 -2.87 -8.93 -19.68
C GLU A 225 -4.04 -9.28 -18.74
N LEU A 226 -3.87 -9.11 -17.42
CA LEU A 226 -4.96 -9.27 -16.45
C LEU A 226 -6.24 -8.51 -16.82
N PRO A 227 -6.19 -7.29 -17.38
CA PRO A 227 -7.39 -6.59 -17.84
C PRO A 227 -8.10 -7.27 -19.01
N SER A 228 -7.36 -7.62 -20.06
CA SER A 228 -7.90 -8.24 -21.27
C SER A 228 -8.49 -9.63 -20.98
N ALA A 229 -7.96 -10.34 -19.98
CA ALA A 229 -8.47 -11.63 -19.52
C ALA A 229 -9.61 -11.52 -18.48
N GLY A 230 -10.10 -10.31 -18.19
CA GLY A 230 -11.18 -10.07 -17.22
C GLY A 230 -10.82 -10.41 -15.77
N LYS A 231 -9.51 -10.48 -15.44
CA LYS A 231 -9.00 -10.80 -14.10
C LYS A 231 -8.78 -9.56 -13.23
N MET A 232 -8.85 -8.37 -13.82
CA MET A 232 -8.85 -7.07 -13.14
C MET A 232 -9.57 -6.04 -14.02
N ALA A 233 -10.31 -5.09 -13.43
CA ALA A 233 -10.93 -4.04 -14.22
C ALA A 233 -9.88 -3.12 -14.88
N PRO A 234 -10.01 -2.73 -16.17
CA PRO A 234 -9.01 -1.91 -16.87
C PRO A 234 -8.67 -0.60 -16.18
N GLU A 235 -9.65 0.12 -15.66
CA GLU A 235 -9.47 1.40 -14.96
C GLU A 235 -8.66 1.23 -13.67
N SER A 236 -8.86 0.07 -13.03
CA SER A 236 -8.21 -0.28 -11.76
C SER A 236 -6.76 -0.67 -11.99
N PHE A 237 -6.50 -1.47 -13.03
CA PHE A 237 -5.15 -1.79 -13.47
C PHE A 237 -4.41 -0.51 -13.86
N GLN A 238 -5.03 0.36 -14.66
CA GLN A 238 -4.42 1.64 -15.06
C GLN A 238 -4.13 2.56 -13.87
N ALA A 239 -5.03 2.62 -12.87
CA ALA A 239 -4.80 3.38 -11.64
C ALA A 239 -3.63 2.81 -10.83
N LEU A 240 -3.56 1.48 -10.68
CA LEU A 240 -2.47 0.78 -10.02
C LEU A 240 -1.13 1.03 -10.73
N THR A 241 -1.07 0.87 -12.06
CA THR A 241 0.15 1.11 -12.85
C THR A 241 0.66 2.53 -12.68
N ARG A 242 -0.22 3.55 -12.75
CA ARG A 242 0.17 4.95 -12.51
C ARG A 242 0.72 5.17 -11.10
N ALA A 243 0.09 4.56 -10.10
CA ALA A 243 0.53 4.67 -8.71
C ALA A 243 1.90 4.02 -8.47
N VAL A 244 2.09 2.80 -8.98
CA VAL A 244 3.36 2.07 -8.90
C VAL A 244 4.47 2.82 -9.64
N ALA A 245 4.19 3.36 -10.83
CA ALA A 245 5.16 4.18 -11.57
C ALA A 245 5.59 5.42 -10.77
N PHE A 246 4.66 6.09 -10.07
CA PHE A 246 5.00 7.20 -9.19
C PHE A 246 5.89 6.75 -8.01
N LEU A 247 5.52 5.67 -7.32
CA LEU A 247 6.33 5.13 -6.21
C LEU A 247 7.73 4.74 -6.66
N TRP A 248 7.88 4.20 -7.87
CA TRP A 248 9.18 3.92 -8.46
C TRP A 248 10.01 5.18 -8.67
N LYS A 249 9.45 6.26 -9.22
CA LYS A 249 10.15 7.54 -9.35
C LYS A 249 10.65 8.04 -8.00
N VAL A 250 9.80 8.00 -6.96
CA VAL A 250 10.19 8.40 -5.60
C VAL A 250 11.35 7.55 -5.09
N ARG A 251 11.28 6.23 -5.26
CA ARG A 251 12.34 5.30 -4.86
C ARG A 251 13.65 5.53 -5.61
N HIS A 252 13.58 5.81 -6.91
CA HIS A 252 14.74 6.15 -7.74
C HIS A 252 15.45 7.40 -7.23
N HIS A 253 14.69 8.46 -6.94
CA HIS A 253 15.21 9.70 -6.36
C HIS A 253 15.78 9.48 -4.96
N LEU A 254 15.14 8.68 -4.10
CA LEU A 254 15.67 8.31 -2.77
C LEU A 254 17.05 7.63 -2.89
N HIS A 255 17.14 6.61 -3.73
CA HIS A 255 18.39 5.87 -3.93
C HIS A 255 19.49 6.78 -4.47
N ARG A 256 19.15 7.71 -5.37
CA ARG A 256 20.09 8.69 -5.92
C ARG A 256 20.54 9.72 -4.89
N HIS A 257 19.60 10.22 -4.09
CA HIS A 257 19.85 11.19 -3.04
C HIS A 257 20.82 10.64 -1.99
N PHE A 258 20.59 9.42 -1.51
CA PHE A 258 21.45 8.78 -0.51
C PHE A 258 22.67 8.06 -1.09
N ARG A 259 22.73 7.88 -2.42
CA ARG A 259 23.77 7.10 -3.13
C ARG A 259 23.93 5.67 -2.60
N ARG A 260 22.84 5.09 -2.14
CA ARG A 260 22.73 3.71 -1.63
C ARG A 260 21.26 3.30 -1.65
N LYS A 261 21.00 2.02 -1.42
CA LYS A 261 19.66 1.52 -1.14
C LYS A 261 19.08 2.22 0.09
N ASN A 262 17.97 2.91 -0.10
CA ASN A 262 17.21 3.54 0.97
C ASN A 262 15.75 3.68 0.54
N ASP A 263 14.87 2.96 1.22
CA ASP A 263 13.44 2.91 0.89
C ASP A 263 12.60 3.80 1.84
N HIS A 264 13.23 4.50 2.80
CA HIS A 264 12.55 5.32 3.81
C HIS A 264 12.56 6.78 3.40
N LEU A 265 11.37 7.37 3.23
CA LEU A 265 11.16 8.74 2.81
C LEU A 265 11.16 9.69 4.03
N ARG A 266 12.35 9.96 4.56
CA ARG A 266 12.55 10.85 5.71
C ARG A 266 12.32 12.33 5.37
N PHE A 267 12.01 13.17 6.34
CA PHE A 267 11.77 14.61 6.14
C PHE A 267 12.85 15.30 5.29
N GLU A 268 14.13 15.07 5.57
CA GLU A 268 15.25 15.64 4.77
C GLU A 268 15.16 15.27 3.28
N ALA A 269 14.78 14.02 3.00
CA ALA A 269 14.65 13.54 1.63
C ALA A 269 13.38 14.06 0.96
N GLN A 270 12.29 14.25 1.72
CA GLN A 270 11.01 14.70 1.18
C GLN A 270 11.12 16.06 0.50
N GLU A 271 11.75 17.04 1.14
CA GLU A 271 11.94 18.39 0.58
C GLU A 271 12.74 18.33 -0.73
N ARG A 272 13.89 17.65 -0.72
CA ARG A 272 14.75 17.55 -1.90
C ARG A 272 14.11 16.79 -3.05
N ILE A 273 13.32 15.76 -2.75
CA ILE A 273 12.63 14.96 -3.77
C ILE A 273 11.44 15.74 -4.34
N ALA A 274 10.71 16.50 -3.51
CA ALA A 274 9.64 17.38 -3.96
C ALA A 274 10.17 18.36 -5.02
N ASP A 275 11.30 19.01 -4.76
CA ASP A 275 11.96 19.93 -5.70
C ASP A 275 12.37 19.24 -7.00
N ARG A 276 13.00 18.06 -6.92
CA ARG A 276 13.45 17.28 -8.10
C ARG A 276 12.29 16.81 -8.98
N LEU A 277 11.18 16.43 -8.35
CA LEU A 277 9.95 16.08 -9.06
C LEU A 277 9.21 17.32 -9.59
N GLY A 278 9.64 18.53 -9.23
CA GLY A 278 9.07 19.78 -9.73
C GLY A 278 7.80 20.21 -9.01
N PHE A 279 7.56 19.74 -7.78
CA PHE A 279 6.51 20.29 -6.93
C PHE A 279 6.85 21.72 -6.55
N ARG A 280 5.83 22.58 -6.46
CA ARG A 280 5.98 24.00 -6.16
C ARG A 280 5.09 24.38 -4.99
N GLU A 281 5.58 25.31 -4.19
CA GLU A 281 4.81 25.90 -3.10
C GLU A 281 3.65 26.74 -3.65
N THR A 282 2.54 26.74 -2.93
CA THR A 282 1.39 27.61 -3.18
C THR A 282 1.12 28.46 -1.94
N LYS A 283 0.22 29.45 -2.05
CA LYS A 283 -0.18 30.30 -0.91
C LYS A 283 -0.72 29.52 0.31
N SER A 284 -1.10 28.25 0.14
CA SER A 284 -1.81 27.45 1.13
C SER A 284 -1.09 26.17 1.55
N ALA A 285 0.04 25.81 0.92
CA ALA A 285 0.75 24.57 1.19
C ALA A 285 2.17 24.58 0.60
N LEU A 286 3.12 24.01 1.35
CA LEU A 286 4.51 23.84 0.93
C LEU A 286 4.65 22.84 -0.22
N ALA A 287 5.71 22.96 -1.04
CA ALA A 287 5.99 22.00 -2.12
C ALA A 287 6.06 20.56 -1.61
N VAL A 288 6.70 20.36 -0.44
CA VAL A 288 6.80 19.07 0.24
C VAL A 288 5.44 18.50 0.66
N GLU A 289 4.51 19.35 1.11
CA GLU A 289 3.15 18.93 1.47
C GLU A 289 2.36 18.47 0.24
N HIS A 290 2.51 19.16 -0.91
CA HIS A 290 1.89 18.73 -2.18
C HIS A 290 2.47 17.40 -2.66
N PHE A 291 3.79 17.24 -2.55
CA PHE A 291 4.48 16.00 -2.87
C PHE A 291 3.97 14.84 -2.01
N MET A 292 3.96 15.02 -0.70
CA MET A 292 3.54 13.98 0.24
C MET A 292 2.05 13.65 0.11
N ARG A 293 1.19 14.65 -0.12
CA ARG A 293 -0.22 14.40 -0.47
C ARG A 293 -0.35 13.52 -1.72
N THR A 294 0.44 13.80 -2.75
CA THR A 294 0.45 13.01 -3.99
C THR A 294 0.95 11.58 -3.72
N PHE A 295 1.98 11.43 -2.88
CA PHE A 295 2.46 10.13 -2.43
C PHE A 295 1.37 9.31 -1.74
N TYR A 296 0.67 9.88 -0.76
CA TYR A 296 -0.40 9.19 -0.03
C TYR A 296 -1.57 8.77 -0.93
N LEU A 297 -1.95 9.61 -1.90
CA LEU A 297 -3.00 9.26 -2.87
C LEU A 297 -2.59 8.06 -3.74
N HIS A 298 -1.32 7.96 -4.12
CA HIS A 298 -0.79 6.82 -4.85
C HIS A 298 -0.66 5.58 -3.97
N ALA A 299 -0.11 5.69 -2.76
CA ALA A 299 0.00 4.58 -1.81
C ALA A 299 -1.38 3.99 -1.47
N ARG A 300 -2.38 4.84 -1.18
CA ARG A 300 -3.78 4.44 -0.98
C ARG A 300 -4.37 3.74 -2.21
N THR A 301 -4.00 4.16 -3.42
CA THR A 301 -4.43 3.50 -4.65
C THR A 301 -3.83 2.09 -4.76
N VAL A 302 -2.53 1.94 -4.47
CA VAL A 302 -1.88 0.61 -4.44
C VAL A 302 -2.58 -0.29 -3.44
N GLU A 303 -2.67 0.13 -2.17
CA GLU A 303 -3.30 -0.65 -1.10
C GLU A 303 -4.73 -1.08 -1.48
N ARG A 304 -5.54 -0.14 -1.98
CA ARG A 304 -6.92 -0.40 -2.35
C ARG A 304 -7.03 -1.42 -3.48
N GLU A 305 -6.27 -1.24 -4.56
CA GLU A 305 -6.39 -2.11 -5.73
C GLU A 305 -5.80 -3.50 -5.46
N THR A 306 -4.70 -3.59 -4.70
CA THR A 306 -4.11 -4.87 -4.31
C THR A 306 -4.99 -5.62 -3.32
N GLY A 307 -5.49 -4.94 -2.29
CA GLY A 307 -6.39 -5.53 -1.31
C GLY A 307 -7.67 -6.06 -1.96
N ARG A 308 -8.33 -5.24 -2.78
CA ARG A 308 -9.55 -5.65 -3.49
C ARG A 308 -9.33 -6.87 -4.39
N TRP A 309 -8.24 -6.88 -5.15
CA TRP A 309 -7.95 -7.99 -6.05
C TRP A 309 -7.74 -9.29 -5.26
N ILE A 310 -6.92 -9.23 -4.20
CA ILE A 310 -6.64 -10.38 -3.33
C ILE A 310 -7.93 -10.89 -2.66
N GLU A 311 -8.71 -10.00 -2.05
CA GLU A 311 -10.00 -10.34 -1.42
C GLU A 311 -10.94 -11.05 -2.38
N THR A 312 -11.12 -10.50 -3.59
CA THR A 312 -12.02 -11.07 -4.60
C THR A 312 -11.58 -12.49 -5.01
N TRP A 313 -10.28 -12.73 -5.12
CA TRP A 313 -9.74 -14.05 -5.49
C TRP A 313 -9.86 -15.08 -4.37
N LEU A 314 -9.61 -14.68 -3.12
CA LEU A 314 -9.78 -15.56 -1.96
C LEU A 314 -11.25 -16.00 -1.80
N GLU A 315 -12.20 -15.10 -2.05
CA GLU A 315 -13.63 -15.42 -2.02
C GLU A 315 -14.03 -16.42 -3.10
N GLY A 316 -13.50 -16.27 -4.33
CA GLY A 316 -13.77 -17.21 -5.43
C GLY A 316 -13.23 -18.63 -5.19
N ARG A 317 -12.33 -18.82 -4.23
CA ARG A 317 -11.71 -20.12 -3.88
C ARG A 317 -12.19 -20.72 -2.56
N SER A 318 -12.94 -19.97 -1.76
CA SER A 318 -13.50 -20.51 -0.52
C SER A 318 -14.40 -21.71 -0.85
N PRO A 319 -14.25 -22.88 -0.19
CA PRO A 319 -15.09 -24.04 -0.45
C PRO A 319 -16.55 -23.64 -0.34
N ALA A 320 -17.38 -24.07 -1.29
CA ALA A 320 -18.82 -23.96 -1.12
C ALA A 320 -19.17 -24.66 0.22
N PRO A 321 -19.96 -24.02 1.11
CA PRO A 321 -20.35 -24.66 2.34
C PRO A 321 -21.03 -26.01 2.02
N PRO A 322 -20.85 -27.03 2.87
CA PRO A 322 -21.37 -28.38 2.60
C PRO A 322 -22.87 -28.32 2.28
N ALA A 323 -23.29 -29.08 1.27
CA ALA A 323 -24.68 -29.15 0.81
C ALA A 323 -25.60 -29.53 1.98
N GLY A 324 -26.26 -28.52 2.56
CA GLY A 324 -26.98 -28.62 3.83
C GLY A 324 -26.90 -27.31 4.62
N ASN A 325 -25.73 -26.65 4.60
CA ASN A 325 -25.55 -25.25 4.97
C ASN A 325 -25.67 -24.39 3.72
N ARG A 326 -26.90 -24.25 3.22
CA ARG A 326 -27.21 -23.20 2.26
C ARG A 326 -26.72 -21.89 2.89
N ARG A 327 -25.67 -21.24 2.35
CA ARG A 327 -25.08 -19.96 2.80
C ARG A 327 -26.10 -19.24 3.67
N GLU A 328 -25.93 -19.25 5.00
CA GLU A 328 -26.94 -18.74 5.94
C GLU A 328 -27.14 -17.26 5.65
N ARG A 329 -28.06 -16.99 4.73
CA ARG A 329 -28.38 -15.67 4.24
C ARG A 329 -29.40 -15.14 5.20
N LYS A 330 -28.90 -14.47 6.23
CA LYS A 330 -29.76 -13.87 7.25
C LYS A 330 -30.18 -12.49 6.76
N GLN A 331 -31.49 -12.28 6.58
CA GLN A 331 -32.01 -10.93 6.36
C GLN A 331 -31.72 -10.10 7.62
N LEU A 332 -31.01 -9.00 7.45
CA LEU A 332 -30.73 -8.07 8.55
C LEU A 332 -31.78 -6.97 8.60
N ALA A 333 -32.08 -6.38 7.45
CA ALA A 333 -33.11 -5.37 7.23
C ALA A 333 -33.55 -5.44 5.75
N GLU A 334 -34.56 -4.67 5.35
CA GLU A 334 -35.02 -4.65 3.95
C GLU A 334 -33.85 -4.39 2.97
N GLY A 335 -33.57 -5.35 2.09
CA GLY A 335 -32.47 -5.29 1.11
C GLY A 335 -31.05 -5.55 1.64
N PHE A 336 -30.86 -5.60 2.97
CA PHE A 336 -29.58 -5.89 3.62
C PHE A 336 -29.53 -7.34 4.11
N VAL A 337 -28.52 -8.07 3.67
CA VAL A 337 -28.34 -9.48 4.02
C VAL A 337 -26.94 -9.74 4.56
N ILE A 338 -26.83 -10.65 5.52
CA ILE A 338 -25.56 -11.17 5.99
C ILE A 338 -25.25 -12.44 5.19
N MET A 339 -24.10 -12.47 4.54
CA MET A 339 -23.57 -13.62 3.83
C MET A 339 -22.15 -13.89 4.35
N GLU A 340 -21.90 -15.11 4.83
CA GLU A 340 -20.59 -15.52 5.36
C GLU A 340 -20.09 -14.59 6.50
N GLY A 341 -21.03 -14.12 7.34
CA GLY A 341 -20.75 -13.18 8.44
C GLY A 341 -20.49 -11.74 7.99
N ARG A 342 -20.67 -11.41 6.71
CA ARG A 342 -20.43 -10.08 6.13
C ARG A 342 -21.72 -9.47 5.58
N LEU A 343 -21.88 -8.16 5.73
CA LEU A 343 -23.00 -7.40 5.18
C LEU A 343 -22.85 -7.27 3.66
N THR A 344 -23.91 -7.59 2.92
CA THR A 344 -24.05 -7.34 1.49
C THR A 344 -25.46 -6.85 1.15
N LEU A 345 -25.65 -6.38 -0.08
CA LEU A 345 -26.95 -6.05 -0.65
C LEU A 345 -27.42 -7.15 -1.59
N GLU A 346 -28.73 -7.31 -1.71
CA GLU A 346 -29.34 -8.25 -2.67
C GLU A 346 -29.22 -7.76 -4.12
N ASP A 347 -29.41 -6.45 -4.32
CA ASP A 347 -29.40 -5.79 -5.63
C ASP A 347 -28.79 -4.39 -5.50
N ASP A 348 -27.91 -4.03 -6.43
CA ASP A 348 -27.31 -2.69 -6.48
C ASP A 348 -28.32 -1.59 -6.84
N ARG A 349 -29.47 -1.97 -7.44
CA ARG A 349 -30.60 -1.07 -7.72
C ARG A 349 -31.09 -0.35 -6.48
N LEU A 350 -31.01 -0.99 -5.32
CA LEU A 350 -31.38 -0.38 -4.04
C LEU A 350 -30.55 0.88 -3.73
N LEU A 351 -29.27 0.90 -4.10
CA LEU A 351 -28.42 2.10 -3.93
C LEU A 351 -28.68 3.17 -5.00
N ARG A 352 -29.30 2.79 -6.13
CA ARG A 352 -29.69 3.74 -7.19
C ARG A 352 -31.01 4.41 -6.87
N GLU A 353 -31.99 3.64 -6.42
CA GLU A 353 -33.36 4.06 -6.13
C GLU A 353 -33.46 4.78 -4.77
N SER A 354 -32.68 4.32 -3.79
CA SER A 354 -32.63 4.89 -2.43
C SER A 354 -31.18 5.24 -2.03
N PRO A 355 -30.61 6.35 -2.54
CA PRO A 355 -29.22 6.73 -2.27
C PRO A 355 -28.88 6.96 -0.79
N GLU A 356 -29.86 7.27 0.06
CA GLU A 356 -29.70 7.36 1.52
C GLU A 356 -29.21 6.06 2.15
N ARG A 357 -29.44 4.91 1.49
CA ARG A 357 -28.92 3.61 1.90
C ARG A 357 -27.40 3.55 1.94
N LEU A 358 -26.70 4.42 1.19
CA LEU A 358 -25.24 4.56 1.25
C LEU A 358 -24.75 5.03 2.64
N VAL A 359 -25.63 5.58 3.48
CA VAL A 359 -25.33 5.93 4.88
C VAL A 359 -25.97 4.93 5.83
N THR A 360 -27.23 4.54 5.63
CA THR A 360 -27.93 3.63 6.55
C THR A 360 -27.30 2.25 6.63
N LEU A 361 -26.62 1.78 5.56
CA LEU A 361 -25.87 0.51 5.62
C LEU A 361 -24.77 0.53 6.69
N PHE A 362 -24.15 1.68 6.93
CA PHE A 362 -23.07 1.82 7.91
C PHE A 362 -23.62 1.85 9.34
N ARG A 363 -24.89 2.26 9.53
CA ARG A 363 -25.60 2.06 10.80
C ARG A 363 -25.78 0.56 11.07
N GLU A 364 -26.20 -0.22 10.06
CA GLU A 364 -26.33 -1.67 10.23
C GLU A 364 -24.98 -2.33 10.61
N MET A 365 -23.89 -1.86 9.99
CA MET A 365 -22.53 -2.23 10.37
C MET A 365 -22.21 -1.86 11.84
N ALA A 366 -22.61 -0.67 12.28
CA ALA A 366 -22.41 -0.20 13.66
C ALA A 366 -23.14 -1.06 14.71
N HIS A 367 -24.34 -1.57 14.37
CA HIS A 367 -25.18 -2.35 15.27
C HIS A 367 -24.78 -3.83 15.33
N SER A 368 -24.42 -4.43 14.20
CA SER A 368 -24.32 -5.90 14.08
C SER A 368 -22.89 -6.47 14.07
N ASP A 369 -21.86 -5.64 14.30
CA ASP A 369 -20.44 -6.06 14.32
C ASP A 369 -19.96 -6.79 13.05
N VAL A 370 -20.63 -6.54 11.93
CA VAL A 370 -20.34 -7.18 10.66
C VAL A 370 -19.28 -6.40 9.89
N THR A 371 -18.49 -7.09 9.07
CA THR A 371 -17.68 -6.44 8.01
C THR A 371 -18.49 -6.31 6.73
N LEU A 372 -18.08 -5.43 5.82
CA LEU A 372 -18.72 -5.33 4.50
C LEU A 372 -18.14 -6.38 3.55
N HIS A 373 -19.00 -7.06 2.80
CA HIS A 373 -18.61 -7.96 1.74
C HIS A 373 -17.91 -7.17 0.60
N PRO A 374 -16.84 -7.66 -0.04
CA PRO A 374 -16.12 -6.97 -1.12
C PRO A 374 -17.00 -6.55 -2.30
N THR A 375 -18.00 -7.37 -2.65
CA THR A 375 -19.01 -6.99 -3.66
C THR A 375 -19.77 -5.72 -3.26
N LEU A 376 -20.23 -5.63 -2.01
CA LEU A 376 -20.87 -4.42 -1.47
C LEU A 376 -19.90 -3.24 -1.44
N LYS A 377 -18.63 -3.43 -1.04
CA LYS A 377 -17.61 -2.37 -1.13
C LYS A 377 -17.45 -1.86 -2.56
N GLY A 378 -17.53 -2.76 -3.56
CA GLY A 378 -17.56 -2.42 -4.98
C GLY A 378 -18.77 -1.57 -5.37
N MET A 379 -19.98 -2.00 -4.97
CA MET A 379 -21.24 -1.28 -5.22
C MET A 379 -21.24 0.10 -4.56
N ILE A 380 -20.85 0.21 -3.29
CA ILE A 380 -20.73 1.49 -2.57
C ILE A 380 -19.83 2.44 -3.35
N ARG A 381 -18.66 1.97 -3.80
CA ARG A 381 -17.74 2.79 -4.59
C ARG A 381 -18.37 3.23 -5.92
N ALA A 382 -19.09 2.34 -6.60
CA ALA A 382 -19.77 2.67 -7.85
C ALA A 382 -20.88 3.72 -7.64
N HIS A 383 -21.58 3.70 -6.50
CA HIS A 383 -22.73 4.57 -6.26
C HIS A 383 -22.45 5.79 -5.35
N ARG A 384 -21.27 5.90 -4.72
CA ARG A 384 -20.94 6.98 -3.75
C ARG A 384 -21.12 8.40 -4.28
N PHE A 385 -21.11 8.60 -5.60
CA PHE A 385 -21.34 9.91 -6.21
C PHE A 385 -22.80 10.39 -6.08
N ARG A 386 -23.73 9.50 -5.74
CA ARG A 386 -25.15 9.80 -5.51
C ARG A 386 -25.42 10.42 -4.14
N LEU A 387 -24.42 10.44 -3.24
CA LEU A 387 -24.47 11.23 -2.01
C LEU A 387 -24.31 12.72 -2.32
N ASP A 388 -25.41 13.34 -2.73
CA ASP A 388 -25.52 14.76 -3.02
C ASP A 388 -26.10 15.55 -1.84
N SER A 389 -26.36 16.86 -2.05
CA SER A 389 -26.94 17.73 -1.03
C SER A 389 -28.36 17.34 -0.60
N GLY A 390 -29.11 16.64 -1.45
CA GLY A 390 -30.44 16.13 -1.11
C GLY A 390 -30.33 15.01 -0.09
N VAL A 391 -29.45 14.03 -0.35
CA VAL A 391 -29.21 12.91 0.57
C VAL A 391 -28.62 13.36 1.90
N GLN A 392 -27.70 14.34 1.87
CA GLN A 392 -27.14 14.96 3.09
C GLN A 392 -28.19 15.59 4.00
N ARG A 393 -29.35 15.98 3.44
CA ARG A 393 -30.47 16.55 4.18
C ARG A 393 -31.58 15.54 4.50
N HIS A 394 -31.46 14.32 4.00
CA HIS A 394 -32.48 13.29 4.18
C HIS A 394 -32.56 12.84 5.65
N PRO A 395 -33.75 12.83 6.28
CA PRO A 395 -33.89 12.52 7.71
C PRO A 395 -33.29 11.15 8.10
N ALA A 396 -33.56 10.11 7.30
CA ALA A 396 -33.05 8.76 7.59
C ALA A 396 -31.51 8.66 7.49
N ALA A 397 -30.87 9.42 6.59
CA ALA A 397 -29.42 9.42 6.46
C ALA A 397 -28.75 10.17 7.61
N ARG A 398 -29.34 11.32 8.01
CA ARG A 398 -28.89 12.09 9.18
C ARG A 398 -28.99 11.27 10.45
N GLU A 399 -30.15 10.65 10.70
CA GLU A 399 -30.33 9.83 11.90
C GLU A 399 -29.36 8.66 11.91
N ALA A 400 -29.22 7.93 10.79
CA ALA A 400 -28.25 6.84 10.70
C ALA A 400 -26.81 7.30 10.99
N PHE A 401 -26.40 8.49 10.54
CA PHE A 401 -25.09 9.03 10.87
C PHE A 401 -24.93 9.31 12.39
N PHE A 402 -25.94 9.87 13.04
CA PHE A 402 -25.90 10.07 14.49
C PHE A 402 -25.96 8.76 15.28
N GLU A 403 -26.70 7.76 14.81
CA GLU A 403 -26.67 6.40 15.38
C GLU A 403 -25.27 5.78 15.31
N ILE A 404 -24.56 5.97 14.18
CA ILE A 404 -23.14 5.57 14.07
C ILE A 404 -22.29 6.26 15.14
N LEU A 405 -22.46 7.57 15.35
CA LEU A 405 -21.71 8.32 16.38
C LEU A 405 -22.09 7.92 17.82
N ARG A 406 -23.28 7.39 18.05
CA ARG A 406 -23.68 6.87 19.38
C ARG A 406 -23.09 5.49 19.66
N SER A 407 -22.76 4.74 18.61
CA SER A 407 -22.25 3.36 18.72
C SER A 407 -20.83 3.31 19.31
N PRO A 408 -20.52 2.29 20.15
CA PRO A 408 -19.14 2.03 20.58
C PRO A 408 -18.21 1.68 19.40
N ARG A 409 -18.78 1.34 18.23
CA ARG A 409 -18.03 1.01 17.01
C ARG A 409 -17.82 2.20 16.07
N ALA A 410 -18.13 3.44 16.50
CA ALA A 410 -18.11 4.62 15.65
C ALA A 410 -16.79 4.77 14.88
N PHE A 411 -15.63 4.56 15.52
CA PHE A 411 -14.32 4.65 14.86
C PHE A 411 -14.20 3.71 13.67
N ARG A 412 -14.48 2.40 13.85
CA ARG A 412 -14.36 1.39 12.78
C ARG A 412 -15.29 1.71 11.60
N VAL A 413 -16.50 2.18 11.89
CA VAL A 413 -17.49 2.53 10.86
C VAL A 413 -17.07 3.80 10.11
N LEU A 414 -16.62 4.84 10.82
CA LEU A 414 -16.14 6.08 10.21
C LEU A 414 -14.88 5.86 9.37
N GLU A 415 -14.00 4.96 9.81
CA GLU A 415 -12.83 4.50 9.06
C GLU A 415 -13.24 3.83 7.74
N GLU A 416 -14.15 2.85 7.79
CA GLU A 416 -14.64 2.19 6.58
C GLU A 416 -15.38 3.18 5.64
N MET A 417 -16.16 4.12 6.20
CA MET A 417 -16.77 5.21 5.43
C MET A 417 -15.72 6.10 4.76
N HIS A 418 -14.62 6.42 5.45
CA HIS A 418 -13.53 7.22 4.89
C HIS A 418 -12.81 6.48 3.75
N ASP A 419 -12.53 5.19 3.93
CA ASP A 419 -11.81 4.37 2.95
C ASP A 419 -12.62 4.15 1.67
N LEU A 420 -13.95 3.99 1.81
CA LEU A 420 -14.89 3.90 0.70
C LEU A 420 -15.24 5.28 0.10
N GLY A 421 -14.76 6.37 0.69
CA GLY A 421 -14.98 7.75 0.24
C GLY A 421 -16.39 8.27 0.55
N ILE A 422 -17.15 7.57 1.38
CA ILE A 422 -18.48 7.95 1.85
C ILE A 422 -18.39 9.12 2.82
N LEU A 423 -17.44 9.11 3.75
CA LEU A 423 -17.27 10.21 4.71
C LEU A 423 -17.00 11.55 4.00
N VAL A 424 -16.16 11.53 2.97
CA VAL A 424 -15.81 12.72 2.15
C VAL A 424 -16.99 13.20 1.31
N ARG A 425 -17.94 12.33 0.98
CA ARG A 425 -19.18 12.71 0.27
C ARG A 425 -20.25 13.19 1.23
N TRP A 426 -20.31 12.62 2.43
CA TRP A 426 -21.22 13.01 3.49
C TRP A 426 -20.86 14.37 4.11
N ILE A 427 -19.56 14.62 4.30
CA ILE A 427 -19.00 15.89 4.78
C ILE A 427 -18.00 16.41 3.71
N PRO A 428 -18.47 17.15 2.69
CA PRO A 428 -17.63 17.60 1.58
C PRO A 428 -16.39 18.40 1.98
N GLU A 429 -16.46 19.15 3.08
CA GLU A 429 -15.36 19.96 3.63
C GLU A 429 -14.16 19.08 4.04
N PHE A 430 -14.42 17.81 4.41
CA PHE A 430 -13.40 16.83 4.76
C PHE A 430 -12.41 16.60 3.61
N ARG A 431 -12.80 16.82 2.35
CA ARG A 431 -11.92 16.72 1.17
C ARG A 431 -10.63 17.55 1.30
N LYS A 432 -10.68 18.69 2.01
CA LYS A 432 -9.52 19.58 2.15
C LYS A 432 -8.45 19.02 3.08
N VAL A 433 -8.84 18.13 4.01
CA VAL A 433 -7.92 17.48 4.95
C VAL A 433 -7.52 16.07 4.53
N VAL A 434 -8.15 15.50 3.50
CA VAL A 434 -7.78 14.17 2.96
C VAL A 434 -6.34 14.15 2.46
N CYS A 435 -5.55 13.22 3.01
CA CYS A 435 -4.11 13.07 2.78
C CYS A 435 -3.31 14.37 2.99
N LYS A 436 -3.82 15.30 3.81
CA LYS A 436 -3.09 16.52 4.11
C LYS A 436 -2.03 16.21 5.16
N MET A 437 -0.78 16.36 4.76
CA MET A 437 0.35 16.37 5.68
C MET A 437 0.50 17.74 6.32
N GLN A 438 1.00 17.76 7.56
CA GLN A 438 1.67 18.91 8.14
C GLN A 438 3.14 18.56 8.30
N HIS A 439 4.02 19.34 7.68
CA HIS A 439 5.45 19.06 7.70
C HIS A 439 6.09 19.58 8.99
N ASP A 440 5.86 18.89 10.10
CA ASP A 440 6.46 19.17 11.39
C ASP A 440 6.77 17.87 12.17
N LEU A 441 7.56 18.00 13.25
CA LEU A 441 8.05 16.87 14.04
C LEU A 441 7.02 16.28 15.01
N TYR A 442 5.85 16.91 15.17
CA TYR A 442 4.85 16.51 16.17
C TYR A 442 3.77 15.61 15.59
N HIS A 443 3.51 15.69 14.29
CA HIS A 443 2.51 14.87 13.64
C HIS A 443 3.12 13.53 13.17
N VAL A 444 2.38 12.44 13.41
CA VAL A 444 2.73 11.11 12.91
C VAL A 444 1.89 10.74 11.69
N TYR A 445 0.67 11.28 11.62
CA TYR A 445 -0.34 10.94 10.63
C TYR A 445 -0.80 12.15 9.81
N THR A 446 -1.38 11.92 8.63
CA THR A 446 -2.12 12.95 7.90
C THR A 446 -3.34 13.43 8.70
N VAL A 447 -3.77 14.68 8.43
CA VAL A 447 -4.84 15.34 9.22
C VAL A 447 -6.13 14.52 9.25
N ASP A 448 -6.59 14.00 8.10
CA ASP A 448 -7.77 13.12 8.04
C ASP A 448 -7.66 11.88 8.93
N ARG A 449 -6.47 11.27 8.99
CA ARG A 449 -6.25 10.09 9.83
C ARG A 449 -6.14 10.45 11.31
N HIS A 450 -5.48 11.56 11.63
CA HIS A 450 -5.46 12.14 12.97
C HIS A 450 -6.88 12.40 13.51
N LEU A 451 -7.78 12.95 12.68
CA LEU A 451 -9.18 13.17 13.03
C LEU A 451 -9.91 11.86 13.38
N LEU A 452 -9.70 10.79 12.60
CA LEU A 452 -10.27 9.47 12.90
C LEU A 452 -9.69 8.86 14.18
N PHE A 453 -8.38 8.97 14.40
CA PHE A 453 -7.75 8.48 15.63
C PHE A 453 -8.14 9.29 16.86
N THR A 454 -8.42 10.58 16.71
CA THR A 454 -9.02 11.39 17.77
C THR A 454 -10.35 10.79 18.21
N VAL A 455 -11.21 10.37 17.28
CA VAL A 455 -12.45 9.65 17.61
C VAL A 455 -12.16 8.32 18.31
N LYS A 456 -11.16 7.55 17.84
CA LYS A 456 -10.74 6.29 18.49
C LYS A 456 -10.33 6.51 19.95
N HIS A 457 -9.53 7.54 20.22
CA HIS A 457 -9.05 7.86 21.56
C HIS A 457 -10.17 8.41 22.46
N LEU A 458 -11.04 9.27 21.92
CA LEU A 458 -12.23 9.70 22.67
C LEU A 458 -13.08 8.52 23.10
N LEU A 459 -13.30 7.53 22.22
CA LEU A 459 -14.01 6.30 22.55
C LEU A 459 -13.31 5.45 23.62
N SER A 460 -11.97 5.38 23.63
CA SER A 460 -11.23 4.59 24.63
C SER A 460 -11.30 5.22 26.03
N LEU A 461 -11.47 6.54 26.10
CA LEU A 461 -11.67 7.29 27.34
C LEU A 461 -13.11 7.18 27.91
N LEU A 462 -14.07 6.71 27.12
CA LEU A 462 -15.44 6.51 27.60
C LEU A 462 -15.53 5.33 28.59
N PRO A 463 -16.57 5.27 29.43
CA PRO A 463 -16.80 4.11 30.30
C PRO A 463 -16.80 2.80 29.51
N GLY A 464 -15.93 1.86 29.90
CA GLY A 464 -15.76 0.57 29.22
C GLY A 464 -14.81 0.58 28.01
N GLY A 465 -14.19 1.72 27.68
CA GLY A 465 -13.26 1.88 26.55
C GLY A 465 -11.84 1.32 26.77
N GLY A 466 -11.49 0.97 28.01
CA GLY A 466 -10.26 0.24 28.36
C GLY A 466 -8.99 1.08 28.46
N ASP A 467 -9.07 2.40 28.30
CA ASP A 467 -7.94 3.32 28.50
C ASP A 467 -7.71 3.63 29.99
N GLU A 468 -6.45 3.65 30.42
CA GLU A 468 -6.08 3.97 31.81
C GLU A 468 -6.52 5.39 32.21
N TRP A 469 -6.47 6.33 31.25
CA TRP A 469 -6.84 7.72 31.47
C TRP A 469 -8.35 7.92 31.58
N GLY A 470 -9.14 6.97 31.08
CA GLY A 470 -10.60 6.99 31.20
C GLY A 470 -11.08 7.01 32.66
N SER A 471 -10.29 6.46 33.58
CA SER A 471 -10.58 6.47 35.03
C SER A 471 -10.57 7.89 35.65
N PHE A 472 -9.88 8.84 35.02
CA PHE A 472 -9.86 10.25 35.46
C PHE A 472 -11.01 11.08 34.89
N VAL A 473 -11.79 10.53 33.94
CA VAL A 473 -12.92 11.21 33.31
C VAL A 473 -14.20 10.88 34.07
N ARG A 474 -14.77 11.88 34.75
CA ARG A 474 -16.11 11.74 35.34
C ARG A 474 -17.18 11.84 34.25
N TRP A 475 -17.53 10.69 33.66
CA TRP A 475 -18.56 10.62 32.63
C TRP A 475 -19.97 10.64 33.23
N THR A 476 -20.75 11.69 32.97
CA THR A 476 -22.11 11.83 33.49
C THR A 476 -23.17 11.42 32.46
N PRO A 477 -24.42 11.12 32.87
CA PRO A 477 -25.53 10.85 31.94
C PRO A 477 -25.78 12.01 30.96
N GLU A 478 -25.57 13.26 31.40
CA GLU A 478 -25.68 14.43 30.51
C GLU A 478 -24.61 14.41 29.42
N MET A 479 -23.37 14.05 29.76
CA MET A 479 -22.28 13.89 28.77
C MET A 479 -22.57 12.75 27.78
N GLU A 480 -23.24 11.69 28.23
CA GLU A 480 -23.68 10.60 27.36
C GLU A 480 -24.61 11.11 26.24
N THR A 481 -25.55 12.01 26.56
CA THR A 481 -26.41 12.63 25.54
C THR A 481 -25.63 13.51 24.55
N MET A 482 -24.50 14.06 24.99
CA MET A 482 -23.60 14.90 24.18
C MET A 482 -22.54 14.09 23.41
N ARG A 483 -22.46 12.76 23.60
CA ARG A 483 -21.47 11.89 22.94
C ARG A 483 -21.38 12.14 21.43
N PRO A 484 -22.50 12.21 20.67
CA PRO A 484 -22.40 12.42 19.23
C PRO A 484 -21.77 13.76 18.86
N VAL A 485 -22.05 14.81 19.63
CA VAL A 485 -21.45 16.14 19.45
C VAL A 485 -19.96 16.10 19.78
N LEU A 486 -19.56 15.41 20.85
CA LEU A 486 -18.15 15.24 21.22
C LEU A 486 -17.37 14.47 20.16
N LEU A 487 -17.88 13.34 19.67
CA LEU A 487 -17.20 12.57 18.63
C LEU A 487 -17.16 13.33 17.31
N LEU A 488 -18.22 14.07 16.96
CA LEU A 488 -18.23 14.94 15.79
C LEU A 488 -17.22 16.08 15.91
N ALA A 489 -17.08 16.68 17.10
CA ALA A 489 -16.05 17.67 17.38
C ALA A 489 -14.64 17.06 17.23
N GLY A 490 -14.40 15.88 17.79
CA GLY A 490 -13.12 15.16 17.60
C GLY A 490 -12.81 14.90 16.12
N LEU A 491 -13.81 14.47 15.34
CA LEU A 491 -13.70 14.23 13.90
C LEU A 491 -13.47 15.51 13.07
N LEU A 492 -13.83 16.69 13.59
CA LEU A 492 -13.82 17.95 12.84
C LEU A 492 -12.92 19.05 13.43
N HIS A 493 -12.27 18.84 14.57
CA HIS A 493 -11.54 19.91 15.29
C HIS A 493 -10.49 20.61 14.42
N ASP A 494 -9.84 19.85 13.56
CA ASP A 494 -8.78 20.31 12.66
C ASP A 494 -9.26 20.52 11.21
N ILE A 495 -10.57 20.52 10.95
CA ILE A 495 -11.14 20.67 9.60
C ILE A 495 -10.68 21.96 8.89
N GLY A 496 -10.42 23.01 9.66
CA GLY A 496 -9.96 24.31 9.18
C GLY A 496 -8.51 24.31 8.67
N LYS A 497 -7.70 23.28 8.94
CA LYS A 497 -6.30 23.20 8.48
C LYS A 497 -6.20 23.22 6.96
N GLY A 498 -7.26 22.82 6.26
CA GLY A 498 -7.35 22.88 4.79
C GLY A 498 -7.32 24.29 4.18
N ASP A 499 -7.54 25.34 4.98
CA ASP A 499 -7.75 26.71 4.49
C ASP A 499 -6.64 27.71 4.88
N GLY A 500 -5.58 27.28 5.59
CA GLY A 500 -4.44 28.10 6.00
C GLY A 500 -4.43 28.48 7.51
N PRO A 501 -3.78 29.57 7.93
CA PRO A 501 -3.59 29.92 9.35
C PRO A 501 -4.89 30.23 10.09
N GLY A 502 -4.90 30.05 11.42
CA GLY A 502 -6.10 30.27 12.25
C GLY A 502 -7.14 29.16 12.11
N HIS A 503 -6.70 27.90 12.03
CA HIS A 503 -7.55 26.77 11.68
C HIS A 503 -8.69 26.53 12.69
N ALA A 504 -8.50 26.82 13.98
CA ALA A 504 -9.55 26.67 14.99
C ALA A 504 -10.74 27.62 14.74
N SER A 505 -10.48 28.90 14.48
CA SER A 505 -11.52 29.90 14.19
C SER A 505 -12.24 29.61 12.87
N ARG A 506 -11.50 29.21 11.83
CA ARG A 506 -12.11 28.80 10.54
C ARG A 506 -12.88 27.50 10.67
N GLY A 507 -12.34 26.54 11.42
CA GLY A 507 -12.99 25.28 11.76
C GLY A 507 -14.34 25.54 12.41
N ALA A 508 -14.41 26.47 13.37
CA ALA A 508 -15.66 26.91 14.01
C ALA A 508 -16.71 27.42 13.01
N THR A 509 -16.33 28.23 12.01
CA THR A 509 -17.25 28.65 10.94
C THR A 509 -17.72 27.47 10.09
N ILE A 510 -16.80 26.57 9.72
CA ILE A 510 -17.09 25.39 8.89
C ILE A 510 -18.06 24.44 9.61
N VAL A 511 -17.80 24.12 10.88
CA VAL A 511 -18.61 23.15 11.62
C VAL A 511 -20.01 23.67 11.93
N ARG A 512 -20.23 24.99 11.99
CA ARG A 512 -21.58 25.56 12.05
C ARG A 512 -22.40 25.17 10.82
N THR A 513 -21.87 25.40 9.62
CA THR A 513 -22.52 25.01 8.36
C THR A 513 -22.72 23.50 8.26
N ILE A 514 -21.76 22.70 8.76
CA ILE A 514 -21.91 21.24 8.81
C ILE A 514 -23.06 20.85 9.75
N GLY A 515 -23.13 21.42 10.96
CA GLY A 515 -24.15 21.11 11.94
C GLY A 515 -25.56 21.45 11.46
N GLU A 516 -25.75 22.61 10.84
CA GLU A 516 -27.00 23.02 10.17
C GLU A 516 -27.40 22.01 9.08
N ARG A 517 -26.43 21.60 8.25
CA ARG A 517 -26.67 20.60 7.19
C ARG A 517 -27.00 19.23 7.75
N LEU A 518 -26.46 18.85 8.90
CA LEU A 518 -26.78 17.58 9.58
C LEU A 518 -28.10 17.65 10.38
N GLY A 519 -28.74 18.83 10.48
CA GLY A 519 -30.01 19.00 11.18
C GLY A 519 -29.88 18.99 12.70
N MET A 520 -28.73 19.43 13.23
CA MET A 520 -28.50 19.56 14.66
C MET A 520 -29.33 20.70 15.28
N SER A 521 -29.64 20.62 16.58
CA SER A 521 -30.27 21.72 17.30
C SER A 521 -29.30 22.90 17.45
N PRO A 522 -29.80 24.15 17.61
CA PRO A 522 -28.96 25.32 17.84
C PRO A 522 -27.96 25.14 18.99
N GLU A 523 -28.39 24.54 20.10
CA GLU A 523 -27.57 24.30 21.29
C GLU A 523 -26.43 23.30 20.99
N ALA A 524 -26.74 22.23 20.25
CA ALA A 524 -25.74 21.26 19.83
C ALA A 524 -24.73 21.86 18.84
N ILE A 525 -25.17 22.74 17.95
CA ILE A 525 -24.30 23.48 17.01
C ILE A 525 -23.37 24.40 17.78
N ASP A 526 -23.88 25.18 18.75
CA ASP A 526 -23.06 26.10 19.52
C ASP A 526 -22.03 25.36 20.39
N LEU A 527 -22.40 24.20 20.97
CA LEU A 527 -21.44 23.33 21.64
C LEU A 527 -20.36 22.80 20.69
N LEU A 528 -20.74 22.32 19.50
CA LEU A 528 -19.79 21.86 18.48
C LEU A 528 -18.81 22.98 18.09
N VAL A 529 -19.33 24.18 17.86
CA VAL A 529 -18.54 25.38 17.52
C VAL A 529 -17.59 25.74 18.66
N PHE A 530 -18.04 25.70 19.91
CA PHE A 530 -17.22 25.96 21.08
C PHE A 530 -16.06 24.96 21.18
N LEU A 531 -16.36 23.65 21.11
CA LEU A 531 -15.33 22.60 21.21
C LEU A 531 -14.27 22.74 20.12
N VAL A 532 -14.67 23.06 18.89
CA VAL A 532 -13.75 23.22 17.76
C VAL A 532 -12.96 24.54 17.84
N SER A 533 -13.56 25.64 18.28
CA SER A 533 -12.84 26.92 18.41
C SER A 533 -11.79 26.89 19.53
N GLU A 534 -12.05 26.16 20.61
CA GLU A 534 -11.23 26.18 21.82
C GLU A 534 -10.27 24.97 21.96
N HIS A 535 -10.22 24.06 20.99
CA HIS A 535 -9.47 22.79 21.12
C HIS A 535 -7.97 22.94 21.42
N LEU A 536 -7.35 24.07 21.07
CA LEU A 536 -5.93 24.34 21.37
C LEU A 536 -5.71 25.04 22.70
N ARG A 537 -6.76 25.56 23.33
CA ARG A 537 -6.62 26.50 24.46
C ARG A 537 -5.91 25.86 25.64
N MET A 538 -6.27 24.64 26.01
CA MET A 538 -5.62 23.94 27.12
C MET A 538 -4.14 23.66 26.83
N ALA A 539 -3.82 23.17 25.64
CA ALA A 539 -2.44 22.89 25.22
C ALA A 539 -1.58 24.17 25.20
N HIS A 540 -2.11 25.26 24.64
CA HIS A 540 -1.43 26.56 24.63
C HIS A 540 -1.23 27.14 26.03
N ILE A 541 -2.17 26.94 26.95
CA ILE A 541 -2.04 27.39 28.34
C ILE A 541 -0.98 26.57 29.07
N SER A 542 -0.94 25.24 28.89
CA SER A 542 0.03 24.37 29.58
C SER A 542 1.49 24.53 29.11
N GLN A 543 1.70 25.13 27.94
CA GLN A 543 3.03 25.38 27.35
C GLN A 543 3.58 26.78 27.67
N ARG A 544 2.79 27.62 28.35
CA ARG A 544 3.22 28.90 28.90
C ARG A 544 3.69 28.71 30.33
#